data_AF-X6FCG3-F1
#
_entry.id   AF-X6FCG3-F1
#
_cell.length_a   1.000
_cell.length_b   1.000
_cell.length_c   1.000
_cell.angle_alpha   90.00
_cell.angle_beta   90.00
_cell.angle_gamma   90.00
#
_symmetry.space_group_name_H-M   'P 1'
#
loop_
_entity.id
_entity.type
_entity.pdbx_description
1 polymer ?
#
loop_
_entity_poly.entity_id
_entity_poly.type
_entity_poly.pdbx_seq_one_letter_code
_entity_poly.pdbx_strand_id
1 'polypeptide(L)'
;MKRSCATPTIPTCIPTLAETRIEHQSVVGEGKAAKLWANTGIFNYLGFPTVSVSCGFDPNGMPIGLSFTGRPFGEAGILKLADAYQQETDWHKRRPILPAQDKISSEVGVTLIER
;
A
#
# COMPACT_ATOMS: atom_id res chain seq x y z
N MET A 1 -12.93 16.37 -16.90
CA MET A 1 -11.95 15.44 -16.30
C MET A 1 -10.52 15.75 -16.78
N LYS A 2 -10.00 16.97 -16.55
CA LYS A 2 -8.75 17.45 -17.20
C LYS A 2 -7.52 17.60 -16.26
N ARG A 3 -7.60 17.22 -14.98
CA ARG A 3 -6.47 17.33 -14.02
C ARG A 3 -6.56 16.28 -12.88
N SER A 4 -6.34 15.02 -13.21
CA SER A 4 -6.13 13.93 -12.24
C SER A 4 -4.86 13.20 -12.63
N CYS A 5 -3.99 12.88 -11.68
CA CYS A 5 -2.79 12.07 -11.92
C CYS A 5 -2.96 10.68 -11.31
N ALA A 6 -2.37 9.69 -11.96
CA ALA A 6 -2.31 8.32 -11.47
C ALA A 6 -0.84 7.96 -11.25
N THR A 7 -0.50 7.45 -10.07
CA THR A 7 0.85 7.03 -9.70
C THR A 7 0.79 5.71 -8.95
N PRO A 8 1.80 4.84 -9.04
CA PRO A 8 1.87 3.70 -8.13
C PRO A 8 1.95 4.21 -6.69
N THR A 9 1.23 3.58 -5.76
CA THR A 9 1.14 4.04 -4.36
C THR A 9 2.50 4.00 -3.68
N ILE A 10 3.28 2.96 -3.97
CA ILE A 10 4.69 2.83 -3.59
C ILE A 10 5.52 2.61 -4.86
N PRO A 11 6.70 3.24 -5.00
CA PRO A 11 7.52 3.14 -6.22
C PRO A 11 8.42 1.88 -6.24
N THR A 12 8.44 1.10 -5.17
CA THR A 12 9.26 -0.11 -5.03
C THR A 12 8.38 -1.33 -4.74
N CYS A 13 8.85 -2.52 -5.09
CA CYS A 13 8.24 -3.76 -4.62
C CYS A 13 8.21 -3.80 -3.08
N ILE A 14 7.30 -4.60 -2.54
CA ILE A 14 7.17 -4.74 -1.10
C ILE A 14 8.44 -5.40 -0.54
N PRO A 15 9.16 -4.74 0.39
CA PRO A 15 10.33 -5.32 1.02
C PRO A 15 9.93 -6.47 1.95
N THR A 16 10.84 -7.41 2.16
CA THR A 16 10.64 -8.52 3.09
C THR A 16 10.70 -8.06 4.54
N LEU A 17 10.19 -8.89 5.47
CA LEU A 17 10.22 -8.59 6.91
C LEU A 17 11.66 -8.41 7.42
N ALA A 18 12.60 -9.22 6.94
CA ALA A 18 14.01 -9.12 7.30
C ALA A 18 14.61 -7.75 6.94
N GLU A 19 14.26 -7.23 5.76
CA GLU A 19 14.73 -5.92 5.26
C GLU A 19 14.03 -4.72 5.94
N THR A 20 12.86 -4.95 6.53
CA THR A 20 12.07 -3.93 7.21
C THR A 20 12.38 -3.85 8.72
N ARG A 21 13.05 -4.85 9.28
CA ARG A 21 13.38 -4.90 10.71
C ARG A 21 14.34 -3.78 11.10
N ILE A 22 13.95 -2.99 12.10
CA ILE A 22 14.68 -1.79 12.57
C ILE A 22 16.15 -2.09 12.88
N GLU A 23 16.43 -3.29 13.39
CA GLU A 23 17.76 -3.80 13.76
C GLU A 23 18.72 -3.95 12.58
N HIS A 24 18.22 -4.10 11.35
CA HIS A 24 19.01 -4.45 10.17
C HIS A 24 18.93 -3.32 9.14
N GLN A 25 19.61 -2.19 9.38
CA GLN A 25 19.69 -1.05 8.43
C GLN A 25 18.39 -0.85 7.66
N SER A 26 17.28 -0.80 8.42
CA SER A 26 15.96 -1.02 7.87
C SER A 26 15.72 -0.09 6.69
N VAL A 27 14.93 -0.55 5.72
CA VAL A 27 14.37 0.36 4.73
C VAL A 27 13.69 1.56 5.40
N VAL A 28 13.34 1.51 6.69
CA VAL A 28 12.77 2.62 7.47
C VAL A 28 13.82 3.58 8.09
N GLY A 29 15.04 3.12 8.37
CA GLY A 29 16.06 3.87 9.13
C GLY A 29 17.09 4.64 8.30
N GLU A 30 17.37 4.23 7.06
CA GLU A 30 18.53 4.75 6.28
C GLU A 30 18.14 5.57 5.04
N GLY A 31 17.09 6.39 5.11
CA GLY A 31 16.65 7.21 3.96
C GLY A 31 16.06 6.41 2.79
N LYS A 32 16.14 5.08 2.80
CA LYS A 32 15.35 4.18 1.94
C LYS A 32 13.85 4.29 2.25
N ALA A 33 13.51 4.82 3.43
CA ALA A 33 12.13 4.92 3.91
C ALA A 33 11.40 5.92 3.05
N ALA A 34 12.08 7.04 2.76
CA ALA A 34 11.68 8.09 1.85
C ALA A 34 11.19 7.53 0.51
N LYS A 35 11.74 6.42 0.03
CA LYS A 35 11.28 5.79 -1.21
C LYS A 35 9.88 5.18 -1.06
N LEU A 36 9.51 4.58 0.06
CA LEU A 36 8.22 3.92 0.24
C LEU A 36 7.04 4.90 0.07
N TRP A 37 7.11 6.04 0.73
CA TRP A 37 6.14 7.15 0.71
C TRP A 37 6.46 8.29 -0.28
N ALA A 38 7.44 8.14 -1.18
CA ALA A 38 7.82 9.21 -2.12
C ALA A 38 6.65 9.72 -2.97
N ASN A 39 5.75 8.80 -3.36
CA ASN A 39 4.61 9.12 -4.21
C ASN A 39 3.40 9.66 -3.45
N THR A 40 3.36 9.53 -2.12
CA THR A 40 2.23 9.97 -1.27
C THR A 40 2.56 11.20 -0.44
N GLY A 41 3.83 11.42 -0.12
CA GLY A 41 4.28 12.53 0.74
C GLY A 41 3.88 13.90 0.22
N ILE A 42 3.98 14.14 -1.10
CA ILE A 42 3.62 15.44 -1.69
C ILE A 42 2.12 15.74 -1.59
N PHE A 43 1.26 14.72 -1.65
CA PHE A 43 -0.19 14.90 -1.58
C PHE A 43 -0.66 15.13 -0.14
N ASN A 44 0.02 14.53 0.84
CA ASN A 44 -0.19 14.84 2.26
C ASN A 44 0.16 16.30 2.56
N TYR A 45 1.27 16.78 2.01
CA TYR A 45 1.71 18.17 2.22
C TYR A 45 0.78 19.19 1.56
N LEU A 46 0.29 18.91 0.36
CA LEU A 46 -0.57 19.81 -0.40
C LEU A 46 -2.08 19.68 -0.06
N GLY A 47 -2.47 18.66 0.69
CA GLY A 47 -3.86 18.41 1.07
C GLY A 47 -4.75 17.98 -0.11
N PHE A 48 -4.18 17.39 -1.15
CA PHE A 48 -4.98 16.91 -2.29
C PHE A 48 -5.69 15.59 -1.95
N PRO A 49 -6.95 15.43 -2.35
CA PRO A 49 -7.65 14.16 -2.18
C PRO A 49 -6.99 13.09 -3.04
N THR A 50 -6.65 11.97 -2.40
CA THR A 50 -5.96 10.83 -3.02
C THR A 50 -6.60 9.53 -2.54
N VAL A 51 -6.85 8.59 -3.46
CA VAL A 51 -7.36 7.24 -3.14
C VAL A 51 -6.42 6.19 -3.72
N SER A 52 -6.17 5.12 -2.98
CA SER A 52 -5.38 3.97 -3.45
C SER A 52 -6.28 2.77 -3.71
N VAL A 53 -6.11 2.12 -4.87
CA VAL A 53 -6.79 0.90 -5.29
C VAL A 53 -5.78 -0.19 -5.64
N SER A 54 -6.15 -1.46 -5.51
CA SER A 54 -5.30 -2.59 -5.92
C SER A 54 -5.23 -2.67 -7.44
N CYS A 55 -4.02 -2.68 -8.02
CA CYS A 55 -3.83 -2.69 -9.48
C CYS A 55 -3.13 -3.94 -10.04
N GLY A 56 -2.78 -4.88 -9.16
CA GLY A 56 -2.13 -6.12 -9.57
C GLY A 56 -1.34 -6.77 -8.44
N PHE A 57 -0.52 -7.73 -8.83
CA PHE A 57 0.40 -8.43 -7.95
C PHE A 57 1.80 -8.44 -8.58
N ASP A 58 2.83 -8.38 -7.75
CA ASP A 58 4.20 -8.57 -8.18
C ASP A 58 4.49 -10.05 -8.49
N PRO A 59 5.66 -10.39 -9.06
CA PRO A 59 6.05 -11.78 -9.32
C PRO A 59 6.12 -12.67 -8.05
N ASN A 60 6.26 -12.07 -6.87
CA ASN A 60 6.27 -12.76 -5.58
C ASN A 60 4.85 -12.95 -4.99
N GLY A 61 3.80 -12.50 -5.69
CA GLY A 61 2.41 -12.58 -5.24
C GLY A 61 2.01 -11.49 -4.24
N MET A 62 2.80 -10.42 -4.11
CA MET A 62 2.53 -9.28 -3.24
C MET A 62 1.64 -8.24 -3.95
N PRO A 63 0.66 -7.63 -3.27
CA PRO A 63 -0.26 -6.69 -3.90
C PRO A 63 0.44 -5.38 -4.30
N ILE A 64 0.12 -4.86 -5.49
CA ILE A 64 0.56 -3.56 -5.99
C ILE A 64 -0.62 -2.58 -5.90
N GLY A 65 -0.36 -1.38 -5.37
CA GLY A 65 -1.33 -0.30 -5.27
C GLY A 65 -1.14 0.77 -6.36
N LEU A 66 -2.26 1.28 -6.88
CA LEU A 66 -2.33 2.45 -7.75
C LEU A 66 -3.11 3.56 -7.02
N SER A 67 -2.52 4.75 -6.95
CA SER A 67 -3.13 5.94 -6.36
C SER A 67 -3.67 6.88 -7.44
N PHE A 68 -4.90 7.37 -7.24
CA PHE A 68 -5.49 8.45 -8.02
C PHE A 68 -5.58 9.72 -7.17
N THR A 69 -5.01 10.80 -7.66
CA THR A 69 -5.10 12.12 -7.04
C THR A 69 -5.81 13.08 -7.96
N GLY A 70 -6.68 13.92 -7.38
CA GLY A 70 -7.43 14.92 -8.11
C GLY A 70 -7.33 16.30 -7.51
N ARG A 71 -8.26 17.16 -7.90
CA ARG A 71 -8.27 18.58 -7.51
C ARG A 71 -8.70 18.73 -6.05
N PRO A 72 -8.36 19.86 -5.38
CA PRO A 72 -8.91 20.18 -4.08
C PRO A 72 -10.44 20.09 -4.10
N PHE A 73 -11.03 19.46 -3.08
CA PHE A 73 -12.48 19.23 -2.96
C PHE A 73 -13.08 18.39 -4.11
N GLY A 74 -12.24 17.53 -4.73
CA GLY A 74 -12.59 16.69 -5.87
C GLY A 74 -12.87 15.22 -5.52
N GLU A 75 -13.10 14.90 -4.25
CA GLU A 75 -13.22 13.55 -3.70
C GLU A 75 -14.28 12.74 -4.45
N ALA A 76 -15.45 13.35 -4.70
CA ALA A 76 -16.55 12.68 -5.41
C ALA A 76 -16.16 12.19 -6.81
N GLY A 77 -15.30 12.93 -7.52
CA GLY A 77 -14.83 12.53 -8.85
C GLY A 77 -13.81 11.40 -8.79
N ILE A 78 -12.90 11.45 -7.81
CA ILE A 78 -11.85 10.45 -7.61
C ILE A 78 -12.44 9.13 -7.11
N LEU A 79 -13.40 9.18 -6.19
CA LEU A 79 -14.08 7.99 -5.69
C LEU A 79 -14.90 7.31 -6.79
N LYS A 80 -15.56 8.07 -7.66
CA LYS A 80 -16.22 7.51 -8.86
C LYS A 80 -15.24 6.85 -9.82
N LEU A 81 -14.06 7.44 -10.01
CA LEU A 81 -13.00 6.84 -10.82
C LEU A 81 -12.48 5.54 -10.20
N ALA A 82 -12.26 5.52 -8.88
CA ALA A 82 -11.82 4.33 -8.16
C ALA A 82 -12.87 3.21 -8.18
N ASP A 83 -14.15 3.54 -8.00
CA ASP A 83 -15.26 2.60 -8.11
C ASP A 83 -15.33 2.02 -9.53
N ALA A 84 -15.33 2.86 -10.57
CA ALA A 84 -15.30 2.39 -11.95
C ALA A 84 -14.09 1.48 -12.24
N TYR A 85 -12.91 1.82 -11.71
CA TYR A 85 -11.72 0.96 -11.83
C TYR A 85 -11.89 -0.39 -11.11
N GLN A 86 -12.49 -0.41 -9.92
CA GLN A 86 -12.77 -1.63 -9.19
C GLN A 86 -13.85 -2.49 -9.86
N GLN A 87 -14.85 -1.90 -10.51
CA GLN A 87 -15.86 -2.67 -11.26
C GLN A 87 -15.23 -3.43 -12.44
N GLU A 88 -14.23 -2.85 -13.09
CA GLU A 88 -13.53 -3.46 -14.22
C GLU A 88 -12.38 -4.40 -13.80
N THR A 89 -12.02 -4.46 -12.51
CA THR A 89 -10.87 -5.25 -12.04
C THR A 89 -11.19 -6.10 -10.82
N ASP A 90 -10.81 -7.39 -10.85
CA ASP A 90 -11.08 -8.32 -9.75
C ASP A 90 -9.95 -8.39 -8.71
N TRP A 91 -8.95 -7.51 -8.77
CA TRP A 91 -7.80 -7.53 -7.84
C TRP A 91 -8.22 -7.49 -6.38
N HIS A 92 -9.26 -6.72 -6.08
CA HIS A 92 -9.83 -6.54 -4.75
C HIS A 92 -10.55 -7.79 -4.20
N LYS A 93 -10.90 -8.76 -5.06
CA LYS A 93 -11.56 -10.02 -4.66
C LYS A 93 -10.56 -11.09 -4.22
N ARG A 94 -9.27 -10.93 -4.56
CA ARG A 94 -8.23 -11.91 -4.23
C ARG A 94 -7.89 -11.86 -2.75
N ARG A 95 -7.95 -13.01 -2.09
CA ARG A 95 -7.64 -13.15 -0.66
C ARG A 95 -6.20 -13.64 -0.47
N PRO A 96 -5.48 -13.14 0.53
CA PRO A 96 -4.16 -13.65 0.88
C PRO A 96 -4.29 -15.08 1.41
N ILE A 97 -3.30 -15.91 1.08
CA ILE A 97 -3.11 -17.20 1.74
C ILE A 97 -2.48 -16.88 3.09
N LEU A 98 -3.25 -17.03 4.16
CA LEU A 98 -2.73 -16.86 5.51
C LEU A 98 -1.77 -18.02 5.82
N PRO A 99 -0.52 -17.75 6.26
CA PRO A 99 0.29 -18.81 6.83
C PRO A 99 -0.44 -19.36 8.06
N ALA A 100 -0.38 -20.68 8.26
CA ALA A 100 -0.99 -21.32 9.42
C ALA A 100 -0.56 -20.59 10.70
N GLN A 101 -1.54 -20.17 11.51
CA GLN A 101 -1.35 -19.34 12.70
C GLN A 101 -0.31 -19.91 13.67
N ASP A 102 -0.11 -21.23 13.62
CA ASP A 102 0.85 -22.00 14.42
C ASP A 102 2.31 -21.54 14.27
N LYS A 103 2.72 -20.99 13.12
CA LYS A 103 4.10 -20.49 12.92
C LYS A 103 4.30 -19.03 13.35
N ILE A 104 3.24 -18.23 13.33
CA ILE A 104 3.31 -16.80 13.69
C ILE A 104 3.59 -16.66 15.20
N SER A 105 2.99 -17.54 16.02
CA SER A 105 3.18 -17.54 17.49
C SER A 105 4.58 -17.99 17.94
N SER A 106 5.34 -18.72 17.11
CA SER A 106 6.69 -19.15 17.46
C SER A 106 7.79 -18.17 17.04
N GLU A 107 7.57 -17.37 15.98
CA GLU A 107 8.57 -16.41 15.48
C GLU A 107 8.34 -14.98 16.00
N VAL A 108 7.09 -14.59 16.16
CA VAL A 108 6.72 -13.35 16.84
C VAL A 108 6.44 -13.78 18.26
N GLY A 109 7.26 -13.36 19.23
CA GLY A 109 7.05 -13.60 20.66
C GLY A 109 5.78 -12.91 21.20
N VAL A 110 4.65 -13.20 20.58
CA VAL A 110 3.31 -12.84 21.01
C VAL A 110 2.85 -14.01 21.86
N THR A 111 3.29 -14.01 23.11
CA THR A 111 2.67 -14.83 24.15
C THR A 111 1.20 -14.46 24.17
N LEU A 112 0.36 -15.36 23.66
CA LEU A 112 -1.08 -15.23 23.74
C LEU A 112 -1.48 -15.30 25.23
N ILE A 113 -2.19 -14.25 25.62
CA ILE A 113 -2.84 -13.90 26.89
C ILE A 113 -3.41 -15.08 27.68
N GLU A 114 -3.32 -15.04 29.01
CA GLU A 114 -4.34 -15.61 29.92
C GLU A 114 -4.47 -14.73 31.19
N ARG A 115 -5.29 -13.67 31.11
CA ARG A 115 -6.27 -13.16 32.11
C ARG A 115 -6.74 -11.75 31.79
#